data_AF-A0A6G7VFI0-F1
#
_entry.id   AF-A0A6G7VFI0-F1
#
_cell.length_a   1.000
_cell.length_b   1.000
_cell.length_c   1.000
_cell.angle_alpha   90.00
_cell.angle_beta   90.00
_cell.angle_gamma   90.00
#
_symmetry.space_group_name_H-M   'P 1'
#
loop_
_entity.id
_entity.type
_entity.pdbx_description
1 polymer ?
#
loop_
_entity_poly.entity_id
_entity_poly.type
_entity_poly.pdbx_seq_one_letter_code
_entity_poly.pdbx_strand_id
1 'polypeptide(L)'
;MRDIIALGLRAEPDTAEKLVACALRHPTDVVAGIEIVERIRDWPRGSWRDKALCALSRHPSCLVSKAAERSLQASTPQAVTHA
;
A
#
# COMPACT_ATOMS: atom_id res chain seq x y z
N MET A 1 -14.83 -2.86 8.66
CA MET A 1 -13.50 -2.48 8.13
C MET A 1 -13.33 -0.97 7.94
N ARG A 2 -14.41 -0.16 7.87
CA ARG A 2 -14.31 1.30 7.74
C ARG A 2 -13.54 2.01 8.86
N ASP A 3 -13.53 1.48 10.09
CA ASP A 3 -12.79 2.09 11.20
C ASP A 3 -11.25 1.96 11.11
N ILE A 4 -10.74 0.93 10.43
CA ILE A 4 -9.28 0.72 10.29
C ILE A 4 -8.69 1.72 9.27
N ILE A 5 -9.50 2.13 8.30
CA ILE A 5 -9.13 3.13 7.28
C ILE A 5 -9.02 4.52 7.92
N ALA A 6 -9.79 4.81 8.98
CA ALA A 6 -9.67 6.06 9.72
C ALA A 6 -8.34 6.19 10.47
N LEU A 7 -7.68 5.08 10.84
CA LEU A 7 -6.34 5.09 11.47
C LEU A 7 -5.20 5.42 10.51
N GLY A 8 -5.40 5.34 9.18
CA GLY A 8 -4.39 5.69 8.17
C GLY A 8 -4.06 7.19 8.08
N LEU A 9 -4.46 7.99 9.07
CA LEU A 9 -4.22 9.45 9.12
C LEU A 9 -2.80 9.80 9.55
N ARG A 10 -2.07 8.88 10.21
CA ARG A 10 -0.67 9.10 10.59
C ARG A 10 0.23 8.12 9.87
N ALA A 11 1.19 8.67 9.13
CA ALA A 11 2.25 7.95 8.44
C ALA A 11 3.29 7.45 9.47
N GLU A 12 2.88 6.47 10.28
CA GLU A 12 3.68 5.88 11.34
C GLU A 12 3.96 4.40 11.03
N PRO A 13 5.15 3.86 11.39
CA PRO A 13 5.52 2.47 11.11
C PRO A 13 4.52 1.45 11.65
N ASP A 14 4.05 1.64 12.88
CA ASP A 14 3.09 0.76 13.55
C ASP A 14 1.73 0.73 12.82
N THR A 15 1.29 1.89 12.30
CA THR A 15 0.08 2.00 11.47
C THR A 15 0.26 1.25 10.15
N ALA A 16 1.43 1.35 9.51
CA ALA A 16 1.74 0.62 8.28
C ALA A 16 1.59 -0.89 8.47
N GLU A 17 2.16 -1.43 9.54
CA GLU A 17 2.12 -2.86 9.85
C GLU A 17 0.69 -3.35 10.13
N LYS A 18 -0.10 -2.58 10.89
CA LYS A 18 -1.50 -2.90 11.17
C LYS A 18 -2.36 -2.91 9.91
N LEU A 19 -2.15 -1.97 8.99
CA LEU A 19 -2.86 -1.92 7.71
C LEU A 19 -2.51 -3.12 6.83
N VAL A 20 -1.22 -3.45 6.72
CA VAL A 20 -0.76 -4.64 5.97
C VAL A 20 -1.34 -5.92 6.56
N ALA A 21 -1.28 -6.09 7.89
CA ALA A 21 -1.84 -7.25 8.58
C ALA A 21 -3.35 -7.38 8.35
N CYS A 22 -4.08 -6.26 8.34
CA CYS A 22 -5.51 -6.24 8.05
C CYS A 22 -5.81 -6.73 6.62
N ALA A 23 -5.11 -6.20 5.61
CA ALA A 23 -5.28 -6.61 4.22
C ALA A 23 -5.00 -8.11 4.04
N LEU A 24 -3.89 -8.61 4.60
CA LEU A 24 -3.51 -10.02 4.48
C LEU A 24 -4.46 -10.98 5.22
N ARG A 25 -5.08 -10.53 6.32
CA ARG A 25 -6.07 -11.32 7.08
C ARG A 25 -7.43 -11.40 6.38
N HIS A 26 -7.74 -10.44 5.50
CA HIS A 26 -9.01 -10.37 4.78
C HIS A 26 -8.80 -10.32 3.26
N PRO A 27 -8.24 -11.39 2.66
CA PRO A 27 -7.78 -11.38 1.27
C PRO A 27 -8.90 -11.24 0.23
N THR A 28 -10.14 -11.50 0.63
CA THR A 28 -11.34 -11.35 -0.21
C THR A 28 -11.82 -9.89 -0.30
N ASP A 29 -11.43 -9.02 0.62
CA ASP A 29 -11.77 -7.59 0.59
C ASP A 29 -10.77 -6.82 -0.28
N VAL A 30 -10.89 -7.02 -1.58
CA VAL A 30 -10.01 -6.41 -2.59
C VAL A 30 -10.11 -4.88 -2.57
N VAL A 31 -11.29 -4.34 -2.29
CA VAL A 31 -11.53 -2.89 -2.25
C VAL A 31 -10.76 -2.26 -1.09
N ALA A 32 -10.89 -2.81 0.12
CA ALA A 32 -10.12 -2.34 1.27
C ALA A 32 -8.61 -2.51 1.05
N GLY A 33 -8.18 -3.62 0.42
CA GLY A 33 -6.79 -3.84 0.07
C GLY A 33 -6.21 -2.77 -0.88
N ILE A 34 -6.97 -2.35 -1.89
CA ILE A 34 -6.56 -1.27 -2.80
C ILE A 34 -6.49 0.07 -2.07
N GLU A 35 -7.49 0.39 -1.25
CA GLU A 35 -7.52 1.66 -0.49
C GLU A 35 -6.33 1.77 0.49
N ILE A 36 -5.93 0.65 1.10
CA ILE A 36 -4.72 0.56 1.93
C ILE A 36 -3.46 0.85 1.10
N VAL A 37 -3.33 0.26 -0.10
CA VAL A 37 -2.19 0.50 -1.00
C VAL A 37 -2.11 1.98 -1.37
N GLU A 38 -3.22 2.58 -1.77
CA GLU A 38 -3.28 4.00 -2.14
C GLU A 38 -2.91 4.91 -0.97
N ARG A 39 -3.42 4.63 0.23
CA ARG A 39 -3.08 5.39 1.43
C ARG A 39 -1.59 5.33 1.75
N ILE A 40 -0.98 4.14 1.68
CA ILE A 40 0.45 3.94 1.95
C ILE A 40 1.30 4.61 0.85
N ARG A 41 0.85 4.59 -0.41
CA ARG A 41 1.54 5.27 -1.52
C ARG A 41 1.65 6.78 -1.30
N ASP A 42 0.63 7.39 -0.70
CA ASP A 42 0.59 8.84 -0.49
C ASP A 42 1.43 9.28 0.74
N TRP A 43 1.94 8.33 1.54
CA TRP A 43 2.84 8.63 2.64
C TRP A 43 4.25 9.07 2.17
N PRO A 44 4.96 9.88 2.98
CA PRO A 44 6.35 10.25 2.72
C PRO A 44 7.20 9.02 2.41
N ARG A 45 8.12 9.17 1.45
CA ARG A 45 9.05 8.09 1.10
C ARG A 45 9.88 7.72 2.32
N GLY A 46 10.02 6.42 2.54
CA GLY A 46 10.71 5.87 3.69
C GLY A 46 10.74 4.36 3.65
N SER A 47 11.69 3.77 4.37
CA SER A 47 11.89 2.32 4.39
C SER A 47 10.67 1.54 4.87
N TRP A 48 9.84 2.11 5.74
CA TRP A 48 8.60 1.49 6.23
C TRP A 48 7.49 1.51 5.18
N ARG A 49 7.34 2.58 4.39
CA ARG A 49 6.41 2.63 3.26
C ARG A 49 6.75 1.54 2.25
N ASP A 50 8.01 1.48 1.83
CA ASP A 50 8.44 0.52 0.82
C ASP A 50 8.32 -0.92 1.33
N LYS A 51 8.63 -1.17 2.61
CA LYS A 51 8.38 -2.48 3.26
C LYS A 51 6.90 -2.85 3.25
N ALA A 52 6.01 -1.90 3.57
CA ALA A 52 4.58 -2.16 3.60
C ALA A 52 4.01 -2.46 2.21
N LEU A 53 4.42 -1.70 1.18
CA LEU A 53 4.05 -1.98 -0.21
C LEU A 53 4.65 -3.31 -0.70
N CYS A 54 5.89 -3.64 -0.30
CA CYS A 54 6.51 -4.93 -0.61
C CYS A 54 5.81 -6.11 0.06
N ALA A 55 5.23 -5.93 1.25
CA ALA A 55 4.39 -6.95 1.86
C ALA A 55 3.05 -7.12 1.11
N LEU A 56 2.44 -6.01 0.67
CA LEU A 56 1.18 -6.03 -0.08
C LEU A 56 1.33 -6.57 -1.51
N SER A 57 2.52 -6.53 -2.11
CA SER A 57 2.75 -7.18 -3.42
C SER A 57 2.59 -8.70 -3.36
N ARG A 58 2.67 -9.30 -2.17
CA ARG A 58 2.43 -10.74 -1.94
C ARG A 58 0.97 -11.08 -1.65
N HIS A 59 0.07 -10.10 -1.72
CA HIS A 59 -1.35 -10.30 -1.44
C HIS A 59 -1.97 -11.28 -2.46
N PRO A 60 -2.82 -12.24 -2.05
CA PRO A 60 -3.38 -13.27 -2.94
C PRO A 60 -4.30 -12.71 -4.03
N SER A 61 -4.91 -11.54 -3.80
CA SER A 61 -5.58 -10.80 -4.87
C SER A 61 -4.56 -10.17 -5.81
N CYS A 62 -4.62 -10.59 -7.08
CA CYS A 62 -3.80 -10.04 -8.17
C CYS A 62 -3.96 -8.52 -8.33
N LEU A 63 -5.14 -7.98 -8.04
CA LEU A 63 -5.40 -6.54 -8.14
C LEU A 63 -4.64 -5.75 -7.07
N VAL A 64 -4.68 -6.21 -5.81
CA VAL A 64 -3.95 -5.58 -4.70
C VAL A 64 -2.44 -5.71 -4.90
N SER A 65 -1.99 -6.91 -5.29
CA SER A 65 -0.58 -7.19 -5.57
C SER A 65 -0.02 -6.25 -6.66
N LYS A 66 -0.68 -6.14 -7.81
CA LYS A 66 -0.28 -5.25 -8.90
C LYS A 66 -0.33 -3.77 -8.50
N ALA A 67 -1.32 -3.37 -7.70
CA ALA A 67 -1.41 -1.99 -7.22
C ALA A 67 -0.20 -1.64 -6.32
N ALA A 68 0.21 -2.57 -5.45
CA ALA A 68 1.37 -2.40 -4.59
C ALA A 68 2.69 -2.35 -5.38
N GLU A 69 2.86 -3.23 -6.36
CA GLU A 69 4.02 -3.22 -7.27
C GLU A 69 4.14 -1.91 -8.05
N ARG A 70 3.03 -1.42 -8.61
CA ARG A 70 3.01 -0.11 -9.30
C ARG A 70 3.36 1.03 -8.35
N SER A 71 2.92 0.97 -7.11
CA SER A 71 3.21 1.99 -6.10
C SER A 71 4.67 1.98 -5.66
N LEU A 72 5.35 0.83 -5.72
CA LEU A 72 6.80 0.70 -5.55
C LEU A 72 7.56 1.24 -6.77
N GLN A 73 7.08 0.98 -7.99
CA GLN A 73 7.71 1.45 -9.23
C GLN A 73 7.51 2.96 -9.46
N ALA A 74 6.38 3.54 -9.05
CA ALA A 74 6.17 4.98 -9.04
C ALA A 74 7.16 5.71 -8.10
N SER A 75 7.91 4.97 -7.26
CA SER A 75 9.02 5.52 -6.48
C SER A 75 10.30 5.76 -7.29
N THR A 76 10.45 5.24 -8.52
CA THR A 76 11.44 5.80 -9.45
C THR A 76 10.87 7.08 -10.05
N PRO A 77 11.58 8.23 -10.01
CA PRO A 77 11.16 9.37 -10.79
C PRO A 77 11.11 8.91 -12.25
N GLN A 78 9.90 8.77 -12.76
CA GLN A 78 9.66 8.54 -14.17
C GLN A 78 10.23 9.77 -14.87
N ALA A 79 11.45 9.63 -15.36
CA ALA A 79 12.06 10.61 -16.24
C ALA A 79 11.06 10.85 -17.36
N VAL A 80 10.58 12.08 -17.41
CA VAL A 80 9.76 12.61 -18.48
C VAL A 80 10.51 12.39 -19.80
N THR A 81 10.08 11.43 -20.61
CA THR A 81 10.41 11.44 -22.03
C THR A 81 9.21 11.99 -22.76
N HIS A 82 9.22 13.32 -22.87
CA HIS A 82 8.45 14.05 -23.88
C HIS A 82 9.29 14.01 -25.16
N ALA A 83 8.80 13.31 -26.19
CA ALA A 83 9.19 13.48 -27.59
C ALA A 83 8.14 12.82 -28.48
#